data_AF-A0A535AD12-F1
#
_entry.id   AF-A0A535AD12-F1
#
_cell.length_a   1.000
_cell.length_b   1.000
_cell.length_c   1.000
_cell.angle_alpha   90.00
_cell.angle_beta   90.00
_cell.angle_gamma   90.00
#
_symmetry.space_group_name_H-M   'P 1'
#
loop_
_entity.id
_entity.type
_entity.pdbx_description
1 polymer ?
#
loop_
_entity_poly.entity_id
_entity_poly.type
_entity_poly.pdbx_seq_one_letter_code
_entity_poly.pdbx_strand_id
1 'polypeptide(L)'
;MPRLLVIGLDGATLDLVRPWAAAGRLPALARLMAAGAWGPLRSTVPAATFPAWTSLVTGVNPGRHGVLDFTERVPGTYRVRFVNGSYRRVPALWTRLSAAGRRVAVLTVPATYPPEPTCGVMVSGFDSPLATAIDGSFVHPRALYRDIQRAVGRVPFADFQEVTTGPGWHARALARLLDGVERRTRLATWLLARERWDALMVVFGESDTVAHHFWRFHDPRSPRHAPGPFAGAIARVYEALDRAVGALLAAAPPDTAVAVVSDHGSGGASDRVVHLNRRLAACGLLALRPAARGRVARLVRAAALRAVPAGLQGSLVRRAPAAAGRLEGLHRLAGIDWRRTVAYSEELDYHPSVWLNLRGREPEGAVAPGAYAATRERVAAALATWRDEAGRPVVERVW
;
A
#
# COMPACT_ATOMS: atom_id res chain seq x y z
N MET A 1 29.29 10.16 -13.57
CA MET A 1 28.46 9.13 -12.90
C MET A 1 27.33 8.78 -13.84
N PRO A 2 27.01 7.49 -14.03
CA PRO A 2 25.87 7.09 -14.86
C PRO A 2 24.57 7.64 -14.28
N ARG A 3 23.57 7.85 -15.14
CA ARG A 3 22.22 8.17 -14.70
C ARG A 3 21.58 6.97 -14.02
N LEU A 4 20.61 7.19 -13.15
CA LEU A 4 19.85 6.12 -12.48
C LEU A 4 18.38 6.16 -12.89
N LEU A 5 17.85 5.06 -13.44
CA LEU A 5 16.43 4.86 -13.68
C LEU A 5 15.91 3.74 -12.79
N VAL A 6 14.99 4.05 -11.88
CA VAL A 6 14.31 3.09 -11.02
C VAL A 6 12.86 2.95 -11.48
N ILE A 7 12.47 1.74 -11.86
CA ILE A 7 11.10 1.40 -12.26
C ILE A 7 10.51 0.49 -11.19
N GLY A 8 9.56 1.01 -10.43
CA GLY A 8 8.81 0.26 -9.45
C GLY A 8 7.58 -0.39 -10.04
N LEU A 9 7.40 -1.68 -9.79
CA LEU A 9 6.19 -2.45 -10.11
C LEU A 9 5.59 -2.94 -8.79
N ASP A 10 4.59 -2.23 -8.27
CA ASP A 10 3.98 -2.50 -6.96
C ASP A 10 3.39 -3.91 -6.91
N GLY A 11 3.68 -4.68 -5.85
CA GLY A 11 3.19 -6.05 -5.69
C GLY A 11 3.67 -7.06 -6.74
N ALA A 12 4.62 -6.71 -7.62
CA ALA A 12 5.08 -7.62 -8.65
C ALA A 12 5.86 -8.82 -8.07
N THR A 13 5.58 -10.03 -8.56
CA THR A 13 6.26 -11.27 -8.12
C THR A 13 7.04 -11.95 -9.24
N LEU A 14 8.24 -12.44 -8.90
CA LEU A 14 9.05 -13.25 -9.80
C LEU A 14 8.38 -14.59 -10.16
N ASP A 15 7.43 -15.06 -9.36
CA ASP A 15 6.65 -16.27 -9.65
C ASP A 15 5.81 -16.13 -10.93
N LEU A 16 5.45 -14.89 -11.30
CA LEU A 16 4.78 -14.57 -12.56
C LEU A 16 5.75 -14.09 -13.63
N VAL A 17 6.72 -13.24 -13.27
CA VAL A 17 7.68 -12.67 -14.24
C VAL A 17 8.54 -13.76 -14.88
N ARG A 18 9.11 -14.68 -14.09
CA ARG A 18 10.03 -15.70 -14.62
C ARG A 18 9.41 -16.60 -15.70
N PRO A 19 8.26 -17.27 -15.45
CA PRO A 19 7.68 -18.14 -16.47
C PRO A 19 7.21 -17.36 -17.70
N TRP A 20 6.70 -16.13 -17.55
CA TRP A 20 6.26 -15.33 -18.69
C TRP A 20 7.41 -14.71 -19.49
N ALA A 21 8.51 -14.34 -18.85
CA ALA A 21 9.74 -13.94 -19.52
C ALA A 21 10.33 -15.10 -20.34
N ALA A 22 10.43 -16.30 -19.75
CA ALA A 22 10.89 -17.50 -20.44
C ALA A 22 10.00 -17.89 -21.63
N ALA A 23 8.68 -17.66 -21.52
CA ALA A 23 7.72 -17.86 -22.60
C ALA A 23 7.68 -16.73 -23.64
N GLY A 24 8.57 -15.73 -23.56
CA GLY A 24 8.66 -14.62 -24.51
C GLY A 24 7.55 -13.57 -24.39
N ARG A 25 6.72 -13.61 -23.33
CA ARG A 25 5.62 -12.65 -23.11
C ARG A 25 6.07 -11.33 -22.51
N LEU A 26 7.20 -11.33 -21.80
CA LEU A 26 7.78 -10.15 -21.13
C LEU A 26 9.19 -9.86 -21.69
N PRO A 27 9.32 -9.48 -22.97
CA PRO A 27 10.62 -9.32 -23.62
C PRO A 27 11.51 -8.24 -23.00
N ALA A 28 10.96 -7.14 -22.50
CA ALA A 28 11.78 -6.07 -21.92
C ALA A 28 12.42 -6.52 -20.58
N LEU A 29 11.62 -7.15 -19.71
CA LEU A 29 12.09 -7.75 -18.46
C LEU A 29 13.04 -8.92 -18.73
N ALA A 30 12.73 -9.79 -19.69
CA ALA A 30 13.61 -10.90 -20.08
C ALA A 30 15.00 -10.40 -20.50
N ARG A 31 15.07 -9.32 -21.29
CA ARG A 31 16.33 -8.68 -21.69
C ARG A 31 17.11 -8.14 -20.50
N LEU A 32 16.45 -7.46 -19.56
CA LEU A 32 17.10 -6.96 -18.33
C LEU A 32 17.63 -8.09 -17.47
N MET A 33 16.87 -9.17 -17.32
CA MET A 33 17.27 -10.36 -16.57
C MET A 33 18.48 -11.06 -17.20
N ALA A 34 18.56 -11.10 -18.54
CA ALA A 34 19.67 -11.71 -19.26
C ALA A 34 20.96 -10.85 -19.23
N ALA A 35 20.81 -9.52 -19.26
CA ALA A 35 21.94 -8.58 -19.31
C ALA A 35 22.42 -8.09 -17.93
N GLY A 36 21.72 -8.46 -16.85
CA GLY A 36 21.98 -7.95 -15.50
C GLY A 36 21.85 -9.01 -14.42
N ALA A 37 21.60 -8.56 -13.19
CA ALA A 37 21.36 -9.42 -12.04
C ALA A 37 19.90 -9.33 -11.60
N TRP A 38 19.33 -10.45 -11.17
CA TRP A 38 17.97 -10.52 -10.64
C TRP A 38 17.87 -11.59 -9.56
N GLY A 39 16.92 -11.43 -8.65
CA GLY A 39 16.67 -12.40 -7.60
C GLY A 39 15.58 -11.93 -6.64
N PRO A 40 15.01 -12.85 -5.84
CA PRO A 40 14.07 -12.48 -4.79
C PRO A 40 14.79 -11.67 -3.69
N LEU A 41 14.14 -10.61 -3.22
CA LEU A 41 14.58 -9.83 -2.07
C LEU A 41 13.55 -9.95 -0.93
N ARG A 42 14.02 -9.87 0.31
CA ARG A 42 13.13 -9.83 1.47
C ARG A 42 12.54 -8.43 1.62
N SER A 43 11.21 -8.33 1.61
CA SER A 43 10.48 -7.10 1.91
C SER A 43 10.55 -6.73 3.40
N THR A 44 9.88 -5.65 3.78
CA THR A 44 9.71 -5.24 5.18
C THR A 44 8.75 -6.17 5.93
N VAL A 45 8.71 -6.02 7.25
CA VAL A 45 7.65 -6.57 8.10
C VAL A 45 6.86 -5.39 8.67
N PRO A 46 5.58 -5.20 8.29
CA PRO A 46 4.81 -5.96 7.30
C PRO A 46 5.28 -5.70 5.85
N ALA A 47 5.01 -6.64 4.95
CA ALA A 47 5.22 -6.49 3.51
C ALA A 47 4.04 -5.71 2.92
N ALA A 48 4.03 -4.39 3.12
CA ALA A 48 2.97 -3.49 2.71
C ALA A 48 3.55 -2.24 2.03
N THR A 49 2.80 -1.65 1.11
CA THR A 49 3.25 -0.61 0.19
C THR A 49 3.98 0.56 0.86
N PHE A 50 3.37 1.20 1.86
CA PHE A 50 3.96 2.39 2.49
C PHE A 50 5.26 2.08 3.24
N PRO A 51 5.32 1.08 4.14
CA PRO A 51 6.56 0.65 4.77
C PRO A 51 7.64 0.24 3.78
N ALA A 52 7.29 -0.56 2.77
CA ALA A 52 8.25 -1.16 1.85
C ALA A 52 8.86 -0.13 0.88
N TRP A 53 8.05 0.71 0.23
CA TRP A 53 8.58 1.80 -0.61
C TRP A 53 9.41 2.79 0.20
N THR A 54 8.94 3.16 1.41
CA THR A 54 9.70 4.06 2.29
C THR A 54 11.03 3.44 2.69
N SER A 55 11.09 2.15 3.00
CA SER A 55 12.33 1.44 3.29
C SER A 55 13.27 1.43 2.08
N LEU A 56 12.75 1.12 0.90
CA LEU A 56 13.52 1.11 -0.35
C LEU A 56 14.20 2.45 -0.60
N VAL A 57 13.49 3.56 -0.43
CA VAL A 57 14.02 4.89 -0.75
C VAL A 57 14.84 5.49 0.39
N THR A 58 14.79 4.94 1.60
CA THR A 58 15.54 5.47 2.76
C THR A 58 16.74 4.62 3.16
N GLY A 59 16.78 3.35 2.73
CA GLY A 59 17.83 2.38 3.08
C GLY A 59 17.76 1.89 4.53
N VAL A 60 16.63 2.10 5.23
CA VAL A 60 16.44 1.68 6.63
C VAL A 60 15.08 1.02 6.81
N ASN A 61 14.89 0.26 7.88
CA ASN A 61 13.63 -0.45 8.14
C ASN A 61 12.50 0.47 8.68
N PRO A 62 11.24 -0.02 8.75
CA PRO A 62 10.09 0.75 9.23
C PRO A 62 10.23 1.34 10.63
N GLY A 63 10.91 0.64 11.54
CA GLY A 63 11.19 1.15 12.89
C GLY A 63 12.05 2.42 12.90
N ARG A 64 12.92 2.61 11.90
CA ARG A 64 13.81 3.77 11.80
C ARG A 64 13.21 4.93 11.01
N HIS A 65 12.58 4.67 9.86
CA HIS A 65 11.95 5.74 9.08
C HIS A 65 10.57 6.14 9.60
N GLY A 66 9.93 5.30 10.44
CA GLY A 66 8.73 5.65 11.20
C GLY A 66 7.40 5.50 10.48
N VAL A 67 7.40 5.01 9.24
CA VAL A 67 6.19 4.73 8.44
C VAL A 67 5.91 3.25 8.55
N LEU A 68 4.99 2.87 9.42
CA LEU A 68 4.70 1.46 9.75
C LEU A 68 3.49 0.90 8.99
N ASP A 69 2.64 1.79 8.49
CA ASP A 69 1.38 1.47 7.84
C ASP A 69 0.80 2.72 7.13
N PHE A 70 -0.27 2.56 6.33
CA PHE A 70 -1.12 3.62 5.78
C PHE A 70 -1.80 4.45 6.87
N THR A 71 -2.01 3.86 8.04
CA THR A 71 -2.50 4.54 9.23
C THR A 71 -1.54 4.40 10.39
N GLU A 72 -1.58 5.33 11.34
CA GLU A 72 -0.87 5.18 12.61
C GLU A 72 -1.75 5.59 13.77
N ARG A 73 -1.46 5.01 14.93
CA ARG A 73 -2.05 5.42 16.20
C ARG A 73 -1.57 6.81 16.57
N VAL A 74 -2.49 7.67 16.98
CA VAL A 74 -2.15 8.97 17.57
C VAL A 74 -1.69 8.73 19.01
N PRO A 75 -0.42 9.07 19.36
CA PRO A 75 0.12 8.83 20.69
C PRO A 75 -0.76 9.42 21.80
N GLY A 76 -0.90 8.70 22.92
CA GLY A 76 -1.74 9.13 24.04
C GLY A 76 -3.25 9.07 23.75
N THR A 77 -3.68 8.38 22.68
CA THR A 77 -5.09 8.21 22.34
C THR A 77 -5.38 6.81 21.78
N TYR A 78 -6.67 6.47 21.68
CA TYR A 78 -7.16 5.31 20.93
C TYR A 78 -7.59 5.66 19.49
N ARG A 79 -7.12 6.79 18.95
CA ARG A 79 -7.45 7.23 17.59
C ARG A 79 -6.40 6.80 16.60
N VAL A 80 -6.83 6.66 15.34
CA VAL A 80 -5.95 6.46 14.19
C VAL A 80 -5.94 7.71 13.32
N ARG A 81 -4.83 7.93 12.61
CA ARG A 81 -4.69 8.95 11.56
C ARG A 81 -4.06 8.35 10.32
N PHE A 82 -4.38 8.91 9.16
CA PHE A 82 -3.72 8.55 7.91
C PHE A 82 -2.30 9.11 7.86
N VAL A 83 -1.39 8.31 7.34
CA VAL A 83 0.02 8.63 7.12
C VAL A 83 0.22 9.08 5.68
N ASN A 84 1.24 9.92 5.44
CA ASN A 84 1.71 10.31 4.11
C ASN A 84 3.21 10.59 4.17
N GLY A 85 3.79 11.11 3.08
CA GLY A 85 5.22 11.40 2.99
C GLY A 85 5.79 12.29 4.10
N SER A 86 4.99 13.17 4.71
CA SER A 86 5.44 14.07 5.78
C SER A 86 5.77 13.37 7.12
N TYR A 87 5.41 12.10 7.27
CA TYR A 87 5.65 11.30 8.49
C TYR A 87 6.99 10.57 8.46
N ARG A 88 7.64 10.51 7.29
CA ARG A 88 8.95 9.89 7.15
C ARG A 88 9.98 10.69 7.95
N ARG A 89 10.65 10.02 8.89
CA ARG A 89 11.60 10.64 9.86
C ARG A 89 13.04 10.74 9.38
N VAL A 90 13.33 10.19 8.20
CA VAL A 90 14.68 10.14 7.63
C VAL A 90 14.65 10.60 6.17
N PRO A 91 15.71 11.24 5.65
CA PRO A 91 15.76 11.63 4.25
C PRO A 91 15.57 10.43 3.32
N ALA A 92 14.91 10.64 2.18
CA ALA A 92 14.84 9.66 1.11
C ALA A 92 16.02 9.84 0.13
N LEU A 93 16.14 8.91 -0.83
CA LEU A 93 17.16 8.92 -1.85
C LEU A 93 17.14 10.22 -2.65
N TRP A 94 15.96 10.68 -3.08
CA TRP A 94 15.81 11.94 -3.80
C TRP A 94 16.21 13.17 -2.99
N THR A 95 15.95 13.17 -1.68
CA THR A 95 16.36 14.24 -0.76
C THR A 95 17.88 14.31 -0.69
N ARG A 96 18.56 13.16 -0.53
CA ARG A 96 20.03 13.06 -0.49
C ARG A 96 20.67 13.46 -1.82
N LEU A 97 20.12 12.97 -2.94
CA LEU A 97 20.61 13.31 -4.27
C LEU A 97 20.44 14.81 -4.57
N SER A 98 19.29 15.38 -4.22
CA SER A 98 19.05 16.83 -4.38
C SER A 98 20.03 17.65 -3.52
N ALA A 99 20.27 17.24 -2.27
CA ALA A 99 21.26 17.90 -1.42
C ALA A 99 22.69 17.85 -1.98
N ALA A 100 23.00 16.83 -2.78
CA ALA A 100 24.25 16.70 -3.53
C ALA A 100 24.23 17.42 -4.90
N GLY A 101 23.24 18.27 -5.16
CA GLY A 101 23.10 19.05 -6.40
C GLY A 101 22.64 18.24 -7.62
N ARG A 102 22.15 17.01 -7.43
CA ARG A 102 21.65 16.17 -8.53
C ARG A 102 20.20 16.49 -8.88
N ARG A 103 19.88 16.53 -10.17
CA ARG A 103 18.49 16.67 -10.63
C ARG A 103 17.76 15.33 -10.53
N VAL A 104 16.67 15.30 -9.78
CA VAL A 104 15.87 14.10 -9.56
C VAL A 104 14.46 14.25 -10.09
N ALA A 105 13.93 13.19 -10.68
CA ALA A 105 12.52 13.08 -11.09
C ALA A 105 11.87 11.92 -10.31
N VAL A 106 10.84 12.20 -9.52
CA VAL A 106 10.11 11.19 -8.72
C VAL A 106 8.66 11.19 -9.16
N LEU A 107 8.17 10.05 -9.66
CA LEU A 107 6.86 9.92 -10.28
C LEU A 107 6.05 8.82 -9.62
N THR A 108 4.90 9.21 -9.07
CA THR A 108 3.85 8.33 -8.56
C THR A 108 4.31 7.33 -7.50
N VAL A 109 5.43 7.60 -6.82
CA VAL A 109 5.95 6.77 -5.73
C VAL A 109 5.04 6.89 -4.51
N PRO A 110 4.51 5.79 -3.94
CA PRO A 110 3.62 5.86 -2.77
C PRO A 110 4.25 6.60 -1.57
N ALA A 111 3.41 7.20 -0.72
CA ALA A 111 3.84 7.97 0.47
C ALA A 111 4.84 9.12 0.16
N THR A 112 4.51 9.93 -0.85
CA THR A 112 5.33 11.10 -1.25
C THR A 112 4.56 12.42 -1.27
N TYR A 113 3.26 12.44 -0.93
CA TYR A 113 2.51 13.67 -0.66
C TYR A 113 2.77 14.18 0.78
N PRO A 114 2.81 15.51 0.98
CA PRO A 114 2.94 16.52 -0.07
C PRO A 114 4.32 16.39 -0.75
N PRO A 115 4.43 16.75 -2.04
CA PRO A 115 5.68 16.62 -2.78
C PRO A 115 6.79 17.39 -2.07
N GLU A 116 7.90 16.71 -1.80
CA GLU A 116 9.09 17.35 -1.24
C GLU A 116 9.74 18.29 -2.28
N PRO A 117 10.26 19.45 -1.84
CA PRO A 117 11.11 20.27 -2.69
C PRO A 117 12.39 19.50 -3.05
N THR A 118 12.61 19.28 -4.34
CA THR A 118 13.82 18.65 -4.89
C THR A 118 14.50 19.57 -5.90
N CYS A 119 15.75 19.27 -6.23
CA CYS A 119 16.47 19.90 -7.33
C CYS A 119 15.98 19.41 -8.71
N GLY A 120 14.67 19.13 -8.86
CA GLY A 120 14.10 18.60 -10.09
C GLY A 120 12.58 18.58 -10.01
N VAL A 121 11.97 17.44 -10.30
CA VAL A 121 10.52 17.27 -10.37
C VAL A 121 10.07 16.18 -9.41
N MET A 122 8.95 16.42 -8.73
CA MET A 122 8.22 15.40 -8.00
C MET A 122 6.75 15.44 -8.37
N VAL A 123 6.22 14.33 -8.84
CA VAL A 123 4.79 14.05 -8.95
C VAL A 123 4.50 12.97 -7.93
N SER A 124 3.84 13.34 -6.84
CA SER A 124 3.58 12.44 -5.72
C SER A 124 2.73 11.24 -6.13
N GLY A 125 2.91 10.12 -5.44
CA GLY A 125 2.09 8.92 -5.56
C GLY A 125 0.76 9.03 -4.84
N PHE A 126 0.12 7.87 -4.68
CA PHE A 126 -1.12 7.79 -3.95
C PHE A 126 -0.80 7.83 -2.44
N ASP A 127 -1.44 8.76 -1.74
CA ASP A 127 -1.41 8.88 -0.29
C ASP A 127 -2.41 9.94 0.19
N SER A 128 -2.38 10.23 1.50
CA SER A 128 -3.32 11.13 2.14
C SER A 128 -2.98 12.60 1.83
N PRO A 129 -3.97 13.39 1.37
CA PRO A 129 -5.39 13.12 1.53
C PRO A 129 -5.98 12.33 0.36
N LEU A 130 -7.02 11.52 0.64
CA LEU A 130 -7.73 10.69 -0.35
C LEU A 130 -7.98 11.48 -1.65
N ALA A 131 -7.22 11.16 -2.67
CA ALA A 131 -7.30 11.76 -3.99
C ALA A 131 -7.48 10.66 -5.04
N THR A 132 -8.37 10.90 -5.99
CA THR A 132 -8.63 9.97 -7.09
C THR A 132 -7.71 10.22 -8.28
N ALA A 133 -7.02 11.37 -8.32
CA ALA A 133 -6.09 11.76 -9.38
C ALA A 133 -5.10 12.84 -8.92
N ILE A 134 -4.02 12.98 -9.67
CA ILE A 134 -3.00 14.03 -9.50
C ILE A 134 -3.63 15.40 -9.79
N ASP A 135 -3.53 16.30 -8.82
CA ASP A 135 -3.78 17.73 -8.99
C ASP A 135 -2.51 18.56 -8.74
N GLY A 136 -2.59 19.88 -8.87
CA GLY A 136 -1.43 20.76 -8.69
C GLY A 136 -0.81 20.71 -7.29
N SER A 137 -1.48 20.18 -6.27
CA SER A 137 -0.91 19.98 -4.93
C SER A 137 -0.01 18.75 -4.83
N PHE A 138 -0.04 17.85 -5.81
CA PHE A 138 0.81 16.66 -5.89
C PHE A 138 2.10 16.91 -6.67
N VAL A 139 2.31 18.12 -7.21
CA VAL A 139 3.41 18.41 -8.13
C VAL A 139 4.36 19.47 -7.55
N HIS A 140 5.66 19.16 -7.56
CA HIS A 140 6.76 20.11 -7.36
C HIS A 140 7.65 20.16 -8.62
N PRO A 141 7.97 21.36 -9.15
CA PRO A 141 7.36 22.64 -8.82
C PRO A 141 5.90 22.70 -9.30
N ARG A 142 5.00 23.32 -8.51
CA ARG A 142 3.55 23.35 -8.79
C ARG A 142 3.17 23.85 -10.19
N ALA A 143 3.97 24.76 -10.75
CA ALA A 143 3.74 25.31 -12.09
C ALA A 143 3.75 24.24 -13.20
N LEU A 144 4.51 23.15 -13.00
CA LEU A 144 4.63 22.06 -13.97
C LEU A 144 3.31 21.30 -14.18
N TYR A 145 2.37 21.37 -13.23
CA TYR A 145 1.08 20.70 -13.35
C TYR A 145 0.32 21.08 -14.62
N ARG A 146 0.39 22.35 -15.05
CA ARG A 146 -0.28 22.80 -16.29
C ARG A 146 0.32 22.19 -17.54
N ASP A 147 1.63 21.90 -17.53
CA ASP A 147 2.32 21.26 -18.64
C ASP A 147 1.96 19.77 -18.69
N ILE A 148 1.95 19.12 -17.53
CA ILE A 148 1.50 17.73 -17.37
C ILE A 148 0.07 17.57 -17.90
N GLN A 149 -0.86 18.42 -17.46
CA GLN A 149 -2.25 18.37 -17.94
C GLN A 149 -2.37 18.52 -19.45
N ARG A 150 -1.57 19.40 -20.07
CA ARG A 150 -1.57 19.60 -21.53
C ARG A 150 -0.97 18.41 -22.29
N ALA A 151 0.10 17.82 -21.76
CA ALA A 151 0.84 16.75 -22.43
C ALA A 151 0.20 15.37 -22.27
N VAL A 152 -0.29 15.05 -21.07
CA VAL A 152 -0.75 13.69 -20.73
C VAL A 152 -2.19 13.63 -20.19
N GLY A 153 -2.83 14.78 -19.99
CA GLY A 153 -4.19 14.85 -19.46
C GLY A 153 -4.28 14.46 -17.98
N ARG A 154 -5.43 13.92 -17.58
CA ARG A 154 -5.68 13.46 -16.21
C ARG A 154 -4.89 12.18 -15.93
N VAL A 155 -4.21 12.13 -14.77
CA VAL A 155 -3.48 10.95 -14.29
C VAL A 155 -4.11 10.46 -12.98
N PRO A 156 -4.87 9.35 -12.99
CA PRO A 156 -5.50 8.79 -11.80
C PRO A 156 -4.52 8.02 -10.90
N PHE A 157 -4.83 7.91 -9.61
CA PHE A 157 -4.07 7.06 -8.68
C PHE A 157 -4.63 5.63 -8.64
N ALA A 158 -5.94 5.51 -8.62
CA ALA A 158 -6.73 4.30 -8.83
C ALA A 158 -8.18 4.79 -8.98
N ASP A 159 -8.68 4.88 -10.20
CA ASP A 159 -10.07 5.32 -10.45
C ASP A 159 -10.96 4.08 -10.45
N PHE A 160 -11.19 3.40 -9.33
CA PHE A 160 -12.26 2.40 -9.26
C PHE A 160 -12.81 2.31 -7.84
N GLN A 161 -14.14 2.25 -7.73
CA GLN A 161 -14.80 2.04 -6.47
C GLN A 161 -14.70 0.56 -6.10
N GLU A 162 -13.94 0.25 -5.05
CA GLU A 162 -13.71 -1.13 -4.58
C GLU A 162 -14.79 -1.63 -3.62
N VAL A 163 -15.63 -0.74 -3.10
CA VAL A 163 -16.64 -1.05 -2.08
C VAL A 163 -17.78 -1.95 -2.62
N THR A 164 -18.05 -1.90 -3.94
CA THR A 164 -19.12 -2.69 -4.57
C THR A 164 -18.71 -3.22 -5.93
N THR A 165 -18.44 -4.53 -6.00
CA THR A 165 -18.08 -5.26 -7.23
C THR A 165 -19.31 -5.91 -7.86
N GLY A 166 -20.04 -5.17 -8.69
CA GLY A 166 -21.23 -5.66 -9.41
C GLY A 166 -20.92 -6.23 -10.80
N PRO A 167 -21.96 -6.64 -11.56
CA PRO A 167 -21.83 -7.03 -12.96
C PRO A 167 -21.06 -5.99 -13.79
N GLY A 168 -20.17 -6.47 -14.67
CA GLY A 168 -19.31 -5.63 -15.52
C GLY A 168 -18.19 -4.88 -14.80
N TRP A 169 -18.09 -4.96 -13.47
CA TRP A 169 -17.06 -4.26 -12.70
C TRP A 169 -15.64 -4.70 -13.10
N HIS A 170 -15.38 -6.01 -13.19
CA HIS A 170 -14.08 -6.55 -13.56
C HIS A 170 -13.61 -6.11 -14.96
N ALA A 171 -14.51 -6.06 -15.94
CA ALA A 171 -14.18 -5.58 -17.28
C ALA A 171 -13.77 -4.09 -17.27
N ARG A 172 -14.51 -3.25 -16.53
CA ARG A 172 -14.17 -1.84 -16.33
C ARG A 172 -12.86 -1.66 -15.57
N ALA A 173 -12.65 -2.44 -14.51
CA ALA A 173 -11.43 -2.38 -13.71
C ALA A 173 -10.19 -2.73 -14.56
N LEU A 174 -10.24 -3.81 -15.33
CA LEU A 174 -9.14 -4.19 -16.23
C LEU A 174 -8.85 -3.11 -17.28
N ALA A 175 -9.88 -2.53 -17.90
CA ALA A 175 -9.69 -1.46 -18.87
C ALA A 175 -9.02 -0.22 -18.24
N ARG A 176 -9.43 0.15 -17.01
CA ARG A 176 -8.85 1.28 -16.27
C ARG A 176 -7.40 1.02 -15.84
N LEU A 177 -7.06 -0.22 -15.47
CA LEU A 177 -5.68 -0.59 -15.17
C LEU A 177 -4.78 -0.44 -16.40
N LEU A 178 -5.21 -0.94 -17.55
CA LEU A 178 -4.44 -0.80 -18.79
C LEU A 178 -4.27 0.67 -19.21
N ASP A 179 -5.31 1.49 -19.09
CA ASP A 179 -5.23 2.95 -19.30
C ASP A 179 -4.32 3.65 -18.27
N GLY A 180 -4.31 3.20 -17.02
CA GLY A 180 -3.41 3.68 -15.95
C GLY A 180 -1.94 3.46 -16.30
N VAL A 181 -1.58 2.24 -16.73
CA VAL A 181 -0.21 1.93 -17.20
C VAL A 181 0.17 2.84 -18.37
N GLU A 182 -0.72 2.99 -19.36
CA GLU A 182 -0.44 3.81 -20.53
C GLU A 182 -0.23 5.29 -20.18
N ARG A 183 -1.11 5.87 -19.36
CA ARG A 183 -1.00 7.29 -18.93
C ARG A 183 0.27 7.54 -18.13
N ARG A 184 0.62 6.63 -17.21
CA ARG A 184 1.84 6.76 -16.41
C ARG A 184 3.10 6.58 -17.25
N THR A 185 3.06 5.68 -18.25
CA THR A 185 4.13 5.56 -19.24
C THR A 185 4.32 6.86 -20.01
N ARG A 186 3.23 7.46 -20.52
CA ARG A 186 3.28 8.76 -21.21
C ARG A 186 3.83 9.87 -20.32
N LEU A 187 3.43 9.94 -19.05
CA LEU A 187 3.96 10.91 -18.09
C LEU A 187 5.47 10.76 -17.92
N ALA A 188 5.93 9.53 -17.69
CA ALA A 188 7.34 9.25 -17.46
C ALA A 188 8.18 9.48 -18.71
N THR A 189 7.76 9.05 -19.90
CA THR A 189 8.50 9.30 -21.15
C THR A 189 8.49 10.77 -21.54
N TRP A 190 7.39 11.50 -21.33
CA TRP A 190 7.33 12.94 -21.54
C TRP A 190 8.31 13.69 -20.64
N LEU A 191 8.42 13.32 -19.36
CA LEU A 191 9.39 13.92 -18.44
C LEU A 191 10.83 13.54 -18.78
N LEU A 192 11.09 12.29 -19.14
CA LEU A 192 12.42 11.82 -19.60
C LEU A 192 12.94 12.66 -20.78
N ALA A 193 12.05 13.03 -21.71
CA ALA A 193 12.40 13.81 -22.89
C ALA A 193 12.53 15.32 -22.62
N ARG A 194 11.75 15.85 -21.66
CA ARG A 194 11.68 17.30 -21.38
C ARG A 194 12.75 17.78 -20.41
N GLU A 195 12.99 17.01 -19.35
CA GLU A 195 13.79 17.46 -18.21
C GLU A 195 15.21 16.88 -18.26
N ARG A 196 16.19 17.65 -17.77
CA ARG A 196 17.49 17.07 -17.41
C ARG A 196 17.35 16.34 -16.07
N TRP A 197 17.85 15.12 -15.99
CA TRP A 197 17.81 14.30 -14.77
C TRP A 197 19.10 13.49 -14.62
N ASP A 198 19.52 13.33 -13.37
CA ASP A 198 20.59 12.41 -12.95
C ASP A 198 19.99 11.11 -12.38
N ALA A 199 18.83 11.21 -11.75
CA ALA A 199 18.06 10.05 -11.28
C ALA A 199 16.56 10.23 -11.53
N LEU A 200 15.91 9.20 -12.06
CA LEU A 200 14.46 9.12 -12.20
C LEU A 200 13.92 7.88 -11.50
N MET A 201 12.85 8.03 -10.73
CA MET A 201 12.10 6.92 -10.17
C MET A 201 10.62 7.05 -10.56
N VAL A 202 10.04 5.98 -11.09
CA VAL A 202 8.60 5.90 -11.39
C VAL A 202 8.03 4.60 -10.83
N VAL A 203 6.86 4.66 -10.18
CA VAL A 203 6.18 3.46 -9.66
C VAL A 203 4.82 3.26 -10.34
N PHE A 204 4.59 2.04 -10.83
CA PHE A 204 3.33 1.56 -11.38
C PHE A 204 2.61 0.69 -10.34
N GLY A 205 1.35 1.01 -10.03
CA GLY A 205 0.55 0.30 -9.02
C GLY A 205 -0.31 -0.83 -9.57
N GLU A 206 -0.38 -0.98 -10.90
CA GLU A 206 -1.40 -1.79 -11.54
C GLU A 206 -1.21 -3.30 -11.34
N SER A 207 0.02 -3.78 -11.12
CA SER A 207 0.31 -5.19 -10.81
C SER A 207 -0.26 -5.63 -9.46
N ASP A 208 -0.18 -4.78 -8.44
CA ASP A 208 -0.75 -5.05 -7.12
C ASP A 208 -2.29 -5.04 -7.18
N THR A 209 -2.87 -3.99 -7.77
CA THR A 209 -4.32 -3.90 -7.90
C THR A 209 -4.92 -5.06 -8.71
N VAL A 210 -4.29 -5.44 -9.84
CA VAL A 210 -4.81 -6.57 -10.62
C VAL A 210 -4.74 -7.86 -9.80
N ALA A 211 -3.71 -8.04 -8.96
CA ALA A 211 -3.62 -9.20 -8.09
C ALA A 211 -4.76 -9.23 -7.06
N HIS A 212 -5.06 -8.10 -6.39
CA HIS A 212 -6.15 -8.02 -5.40
C HIS A 212 -7.50 -8.53 -5.92
N HIS A 213 -7.84 -8.23 -7.17
CA HIS A 213 -9.16 -8.55 -7.73
C HIS A 213 -9.20 -9.75 -8.67
N PHE A 214 -8.08 -10.07 -9.33
CA PHE A 214 -8.06 -11.05 -10.40
C PHE A 214 -7.28 -12.33 -10.09
N TRP A 215 -6.54 -12.40 -8.97
CA TRP A 215 -5.79 -13.61 -8.63
C TRP A 215 -6.69 -14.85 -8.53
N ARG A 216 -7.91 -14.66 -8.05
CA ARG A 216 -8.94 -15.71 -8.00
C ARG A 216 -9.25 -16.35 -9.36
N PHE A 217 -9.14 -15.61 -10.46
CA PHE A 217 -9.38 -16.16 -11.80
C PHE A 217 -8.10 -16.75 -12.41
N HIS A 218 -6.94 -16.31 -11.92
CA HIS A 218 -5.64 -16.63 -12.50
C HIS A 218 -5.07 -17.97 -12.03
N ASP A 219 -4.96 -18.19 -10.72
CA ASP A 219 -4.29 -19.37 -10.16
C ASP A 219 -5.32 -20.40 -9.66
N PRO A 220 -5.37 -21.61 -10.26
CA PRO A 220 -6.21 -22.72 -9.78
C PRO A 220 -5.94 -23.15 -8.34
N ARG A 221 -4.75 -22.86 -7.79
CA ARG A 221 -4.36 -23.19 -6.41
C ARG A 221 -4.80 -22.14 -5.40
N SER A 222 -5.33 -21.00 -5.86
CA SER A 222 -5.84 -19.96 -4.96
C SER A 222 -7.00 -20.53 -4.12
N PRO A 223 -7.02 -20.35 -2.78
CA PRO A 223 -8.16 -20.78 -1.96
C PRO A 223 -9.49 -20.17 -2.40
N ARG A 224 -9.44 -18.96 -2.99
CA ARG A 224 -10.61 -18.25 -3.53
C ARG A 224 -10.84 -18.52 -5.02
N HIS A 225 -10.20 -19.54 -5.61
CA HIS A 225 -10.23 -19.77 -7.05
C HIS A 225 -11.68 -19.84 -7.56
N ALA A 226 -11.93 -19.12 -8.64
CA ALA A 226 -13.16 -19.22 -9.38
C ALA A 226 -12.84 -19.06 -10.86
N PRO A 227 -13.14 -20.05 -11.71
CA PRO A 227 -12.94 -19.91 -13.14
C PRO A 227 -13.83 -18.79 -13.70
N GLY A 228 -13.36 -18.14 -14.75
CA GLY A 228 -14.12 -17.06 -15.38
C GLY A 228 -13.37 -16.41 -16.54
N PRO A 229 -14.02 -15.47 -17.25
CA PRO A 229 -13.47 -14.87 -18.46
C PRO A 229 -12.24 -13.98 -18.23
N PHE A 230 -11.84 -13.79 -16.97
CA PHE A 230 -10.73 -12.90 -16.59
C PHE A 230 -9.45 -13.65 -16.17
N ALA A 231 -9.31 -14.95 -16.46
CA ALA A 231 -8.10 -15.71 -16.15
C ALA A 231 -6.80 -15.09 -16.73
N GLY A 232 -6.91 -14.44 -17.89
CA GLY A 232 -5.80 -13.72 -18.54
C GLY A 232 -5.58 -12.28 -18.07
N ALA A 233 -6.36 -11.75 -17.12
CA ALA A 233 -6.30 -10.34 -16.75
C ALA A 233 -4.95 -9.92 -16.16
N ILE A 234 -4.40 -10.72 -15.24
CA ILE A 234 -3.08 -10.45 -14.64
C ILE A 234 -2.00 -10.41 -15.71
N ALA A 235 -1.99 -11.41 -16.60
CA ALA A 235 -0.98 -11.48 -17.65
C ALA A 235 -1.05 -10.28 -18.62
N ARG A 236 -2.26 -9.82 -18.98
CA ARG A 236 -2.45 -8.63 -19.81
C ARG A 236 -1.88 -7.36 -19.16
N VAL A 237 -2.01 -7.22 -17.83
CA VAL A 237 -1.43 -6.09 -17.10
C VAL A 237 0.09 -6.20 -17.05
N TYR A 238 0.65 -7.38 -16.77
CA TYR A 238 2.10 -7.58 -16.78
C TYR A 238 2.72 -7.34 -18.16
N GLU A 239 2.06 -7.75 -19.25
CA GLU A 239 2.49 -7.42 -20.62
C GLU A 239 2.43 -5.91 -20.91
N ALA A 240 1.44 -5.20 -20.38
CA ALA A 240 1.38 -3.75 -20.49
C ALA A 240 2.51 -3.06 -19.70
N LEU A 241 2.81 -3.55 -18.50
CA LEU A 241 3.94 -3.08 -17.70
C LEU A 241 5.29 -3.39 -18.37
N ASP A 242 5.45 -4.55 -19.01
CA ASP A 242 6.65 -4.87 -19.78
C ASP A 242 6.85 -3.92 -20.96
N ARG A 243 5.77 -3.60 -21.70
CA ARG A 243 5.82 -2.56 -22.74
C ARG A 243 6.19 -1.18 -22.17
N ALA A 244 5.67 -0.83 -20.98
CA ALA A 244 6.04 0.40 -20.29
C ALA A 244 7.54 0.41 -19.93
N VAL A 245 8.07 -0.67 -19.37
CA VAL A 245 9.50 -0.86 -19.11
C VAL A 245 10.30 -0.68 -20.40
N GLY A 246 9.91 -1.36 -21.48
CA GLY A 246 10.55 -1.23 -22.79
C GLY A 246 10.59 0.22 -23.31
N ALA A 247 9.49 0.96 -23.19
CA ALA A 247 9.40 2.36 -23.58
C ALA A 247 10.32 3.27 -22.73
N LEU A 248 10.40 3.03 -21.42
CA LEU A 248 11.27 3.79 -20.52
C LEU A 248 12.76 3.50 -20.80
N LEU A 249 13.11 2.24 -21.07
CA LEU A 249 14.47 1.86 -21.49
C LEU A 249 14.87 2.53 -22.80
N ALA A 250 13.96 2.61 -23.78
CA ALA A 250 14.22 3.25 -25.06
C ALA A 250 14.35 4.78 -24.96
N ALA A 251 13.62 5.40 -24.03
CA ALA A 251 13.69 6.84 -23.76
C ALA A 251 14.88 7.25 -22.88
N ALA A 252 15.47 6.30 -22.14
CA ALA A 252 16.63 6.55 -21.30
C ALA A 252 17.93 6.59 -22.14
N PRO A 253 18.89 7.48 -21.80
CA PRO A 253 20.21 7.47 -22.42
C PRO A 253 20.95 6.13 -22.26
N PRO A 254 21.79 5.71 -23.23
CA PRO A 254 22.47 4.40 -23.20
C PRO A 254 23.37 4.15 -21.97
N ASP A 255 23.86 5.21 -21.30
CA ASP A 255 24.71 5.15 -20.11
C ASP A 255 23.94 5.09 -18.78
N THR A 256 22.64 4.78 -18.84
CA THR A 256 21.75 4.74 -17.67
C THR A 256 21.84 3.38 -16.96
N ALA A 257 22.14 3.40 -15.66
CA ALA A 257 21.93 2.26 -14.79
C ALA A 257 20.44 2.10 -14.49
N VAL A 258 19.90 0.89 -14.68
CA VAL A 258 18.45 0.61 -14.52
C VAL A 258 18.22 -0.40 -13.41
N ALA A 259 17.25 -0.11 -12.54
CA ALA A 259 16.72 -1.05 -11.56
C ALA A 259 15.21 -1.22 -11.76
N VAL A 260 14.75 -2.46 -11.88
CA VAL A 260 13.32 -2.79 -11.79
C VAL A 260 13.09 -3.46 -10.44
N VAL A 261 12.21 -2.88 -9.62
CA VAL A 261 12.04 -3.28 -8.23
C VAL A 261 10.57 -3.45 -7.89
N SER A 262 10.30 -4.31 -6.92
CA SER A 262 8.99 -4.46 -6.28
C SER A 262 9.16 -4.29 -4.78
N ASP A 263 8.14 -3.72 -4.14
CA ASP A 263 8.07 -3.49 -2.71
C ASP A 263 7.65 -4.76 -1.96
N HIS A 264 6.72 -5.54 -2.51
CA HIS A 264 6.32 -6.87 -2.06
C HIS A 264 5.87 -7.76 -3.23
N GLY A 265 5.47 -9.00 -2.94
CA GLY A 265 4.86 -9.89 -3.92
C GLY A 265 3.34 -9.92 -3.79
N SER A 266 2.71 -10.76 -4.62
CA SER A 266 1.28 -11.10 -4.52
C SER A 266 1.06 -12.60 -4.68
N GLY A 267 -0.07 -13.09 -4.19
CA GLY A 267 -0.42 -14.51 -4.18
C GLY A 267 -1.91 -14.76 -3.93
N GLY A 268 -2.28 -16.04 -3.85
CA GLY A 268 -3.64 -16.47 -3.54
C GLY A 268 -4.04 -16.05 -2.12
N ALA A 269 -5.17 -15.34 -1.99
CA ALA A 269 -5.71 -14.95 -0.70
C ALA A 269 -6.50 -16.10 -0.04
N SER A 270 -6.38 -16.23 1.28
CA SER A 270 -7.18 -17.18 2.08
C SER A 270 -8.67 -16.85 1.98
N ASP A 271 -9.52 -17.87 1.91
CA ASP A 271 -10.98 -17.77 2.01
C ASP A 271 -11.47 -17.56 3.46
N ARG A 272 -10.56 -17.53 4.44
CA ARG A 272 -10.85 -17.32 5.86
C ARG A 272 -10.46 -15.90 6.31
N VAL A 273 -11.12 -15.42 7.36
CA VAL A 273 -10.81 -14.15 8.03
C VAL A 273 -10.50 -14.42 9.49
N VAL A 274 -9.44 -13.81 9.97
CA VAL A 274 -8.94 -13.96 11.35
C VAL A 274 -9.35 -12.73 12.15
N HIS A 275 -10.17 -12.93 13.19
CA HIS A 275 -10.57 -11.85 14.11
C HIS A 275 -9.70 -11.89 15.37
N LEU A 276 -8.57 -11.18 15.36
CA LEU A 276 -7.62 -11.16 16.47
C LEU A 276 -8.25 -10.70 17.78
N ASN A 277 -9.10 -9.68 17.76
CA ASN A 277 -9.72 -9.17 18.99
C ASN A 277 -10.68 -10.19 19.60
N ARG A 278 -11.34 -11.01 18.79
CA ARG A 278 -12.15 -12.14 19.30
C ARG A 278 -11.28 -13.20 19.97
N ARG A 279 -10.12 -13.52 19.39
CA ARG A 279 -9.17 -14.46 20.02
C ARG A 279 -8.64 -13.92 21.33
N LEU A 280 -8.21 -12.66 21.35
CA LEU A 280 -7.74 -12.00 22.58
C LEU A 280 -8.83 -11.98 23.66
N ALA A 281 -10.09 -11.76 23.28
CA ALA A 281 -11.21 -11.83 24.21
C ALA A 281 -11.44 -13.23 24.77
N ALA A 282 -11.40 -14.26 23.92
CA ALA A 282 -11.53 -15.66 24.34
C ALA A 282 -10.42 -16.10 25.31
N CYS A 283 -9.24 -15.50 25.23
CA CYS A 283 -8.13 -15.73 26.14
C CYS A 283 -8.15 -14.83 27.41
N GLY A 284 -9.20 -14.02 27.60
CA GLY A 284 -9.30 -13.08 28.72
C GLY A 284 -8.32 -11.91 28.65
N LEU A 285 -7.74 -11.64 27.48
CA LEU A 285 -6.77 -10.55 27.25
C LEU A 285 -7.45 -9.26 26.75
N LEU A 286 -8.66 -9.36 26.20
CA LEU A 286 -9.46 -8.23 25.74
C LEU A 286 -10.85 -8.29 26.37
N ALA A 287 -11.36 -7.16 26.85
CA ALA A 287 -12.72 -7.04 27.35
C ALA A 287 -13.59 -6.30 26.33
N LEU A 288 -14.72 -6.87 25.96
CA LEU A 288 -15.71 -6.22 25.12
C LEU A 288 -16.80 -5.60 26.01
N ARG A 289 -17.26 -4.41 25.65
CA ARG A 289 -18.44 -3.80 26.26
C ARG A 289 -19.66 -4.67 25.95
N PRO A 290 -20.63 -4.78 26.88
CA PRO A 290 -21.92 -5.41 26.58
C PRO A 290 -22.51 -4.75 25.34
N ALA A 291 -22.92 -5.55 24.35
CA ALA A 291 -23.50 -5.01 23.13
C ALA A 291 -24.74 -4.17 23.50
N ALA A 292 -24.69 -2.86 23.24
CA ALA A 292 -25.89 -2.04 23.30
C ALA A 292 -26.92 -2.66 22.32
N ARG A 293 -28.15 -2.88 22.80
CA ARG A 293 -29.28 -3.38 21.99
C ARG A 293 -29.62 -2.35 20.91
N GLY A 294 -28.88 -2.37 19.80
CA GLY A 294 -28.95 -1.34 18.77
C GLY A 294 -28.75 -1.89 17.36
N ARG A 295 -29.39 -3.02 17.02
CA ARG A 295 -29.40 -3.56 15.65
C ARG A 295 -29.80 -2.51 14.63
N VAL A 296 -30.74 -1.63 14.99
CA VAL A 296 -31.24 -0.52 14.16
C VAL A 296 -30.15 0.52 13.88
N ALA A 297 -29.41 0.99 14.90
CA ALA A 297 -28.33 1.96 14.72
C ALA A 297 -27.21 1.43 13.81
N ARG A 298 -26.90 0.13 13.89
CA ARG A 298 -25.91 -0.53 13.01
C ARG A 298 -26.39 -0.61 11.56
N LEU A 299 -27.67 -0.92 11.34
CA LEU A 299 -28.29 -0.94 10.01
C LEU A 299 -28.35 0.45 9.39
N VAL A 300 -28.74 1.47 10.16
CA VAL A 300 -28.78 2.87 9.72
C VAL A 300 -27.39 3.36 9.32
N ARG A 301 -26.34 3.05 10.11
CA ARG A 301 -24.95 3.44 9.79
C ARG A 301 -24.43 2.74 8.53
N ALA A 302 -24.76 1.46 8.33
CA ALA A 302 -24.39 0.72 7.12
C ALA A 302 -25.11 1.24 5.87
N ALA A 303 -26.39 1.63 6.00
CA ALA A 303 -27.14 2.24 4.90
C ALA A 303 -26.60 3.64 4.54
N ALA A 304 -26.26 4.46 5.55
CA ALA A 304 -25.70 5.79 5.34
C ALA A 304 -24.34 5.75 4.61
N LEU A 305 -23.46 4.80 4.94
CA LEU A 305 -22.16 4.64 4.26
C LEU A 305 -22.30 4.18 2.80
N ARG A 306 -23.34 3.40 2.49
CA ARG A 306 -23.66 2.96 1.11
C ARG A 306 -24.29 4.06 0.25
N ALA A 307 -24.91 5.05 0.86
CA ALA A 307 -25.62 6.13 0.17
C ALA A 307 -24.70 7.28 -0.30
N VAL A 308 -23.46 7.37 0.20
CA VAL A 308 -22.53 8.43 -0.19
C VAL A 308 -21.68 7.98 -1.39
N PRO A 309 -21.77 8.64 -2.56
CA PRO A 309 -20.93 8.36 -3.72
C PRO A 309 -19.43 8.46 -3.39
N ALA A 310 -18.61 7.53 -3.90
CA ALA A 310 -17.17 7.44 -3.61
C ALA A 310 -16.41 8.76 -3.85
N GLY A 311 -16.76 9.50 -4.91
CA GLY A 311 -16.15 10.80 -5.22
C GLY A 311 -16.40 11.88 -4.17
N LEU A 312 -17.50 11.79 -3.44
CA LEU A 312 -17.83 12.71 -2.33
C LEU A 312 -17.17 12.27 -1.02
N GLN A 313 -16.98 10.96 -0.80
CA GLN A 313 -16.26 10.44 0.36
C GLN A 313 -14.81 10.97 0.40
N GLY A 314 -14.08 10.91 -0.73
CA GLY A 314 -12.72 11.45 -0.81
C GLY A 314 -12.63 12.96 -0.55
N SER A 315 -13.60 13.73 -1.06
CA SER A 315 -13.69 15.18 -0.84
C SER A 315 -14.00 15.56 0.61
N LEU A 316 -14.88 14.81 1.29
CA LEU A 316 -15.20 15.00 2.70
C LEU A 316 -14.02 14.65 3.61
N VAL A 317 -13.31 13.55 3.32
CA VAL A 317 -12.08 13.18 4.05
C VAL A 317 -10.98 14.21 3.82
N ARG A 318 -10.86 14.78 2.61
CA ARG A 318 -9.93 15.90 2.31
C ARG A 318 -10.20 17.15 3.13
N ARG A 319 -11.47 17.51 3.33
CA ARG A 319 -11.85 18.74 4.06
C ARG A 319 -11.72 18.60 5.58
N ALA A 320 -11.81 17.38 6.11
CA ALA A 320 -11.72 17.13 7.56
C ALA A 320 -11.02 15.79 7.88
N PRO A 321 -9.73 15.63 7.56
CA PRO A 321 -9.01 14.36 7.77
C PRO A 321 -8.98 13.92 9.24
N ALA A 322 -8.96 14.88 10.17
CA ALA A 322 -9.05 14.61 11.60
C ALA A 322 -10.41 14.01 12.03
N ALA A 323 -11.50 14.38 11.36
CA ALA A 323 -12.84 13.86 11.62
C ALA A 323 -13.03 12.47 10.99
N ALA A 324 -12.49 12.24 9.79
CA ALA A 324 -12.45 10.93 9.15
C ALA A 324 -11.68 9.91 10.01
N GLY A 325 -10.49 10.27 10.50
CA GLY A 325 -9.72 9.41 11.42
C GLY A 325 -10.43 9.16 12.76
N ARG A 326 -11.23 10.12 13.27
CA ARG A 326 -12.09 9.90 14.45
C ARG A 326 -13.18 8.87 14.17
N LEU A 327 -13.87 8.97 13.03
CA LEU A 327 -14.95 8.06 12.66
C LEU A 327 -14.44 6.63 12.41
N GLU A 328 -13.28 6.50 11.77
CA GLU A 328 -12.62 5.21 11.52
C GLU A 328 -12.18 4.54 12.83
N GLY A 329 -11.50 5.28 13.72
CA GLY A 329 -11.10 4.76 15.04
C GLY A 329 -12.30 4.36 15.92
N LEU A 330 -13.39 5.15 15.87
CA LEU A 330 -14.65 4.81 16.52
C LEU A 330 -15.35 3.60 15.89
N HIS A 331 -15.13 3.30 14.62
CA HIS A 331 -15.69 2.10 14.02
C HIS A 331 -14.89 0.85 14.43
N ARG A 332 -13.55 0.93 14.39
CA ARG A 332 -12.65 -0.20 14.67
C ARG A 332 -12.65 -0.62 16.14
N LEU A 333 -12.72 0.34 17.08
CA LEU A 333 -12.41 0.06 18.49
C LEU A 333 -13.53 0.37 19.50
N ALA A 334 -14.70 0.86 19.06
CA ALA A 334 -15.78 1.28 20.00
C ALA A 334 -16.37 0.15 20.85
N GLY A 335 -16.19 -1.12 20.45
CA GLY A 335 -16.66 -2.26 21.21
C GLY A 335 -15.81 -2.64 22.42
N ILE A 336 -14.64 -2.02 22.61
CA ILE A 336 -13.64 -2.42 23.61
C ILE A 336 -13.87 -1.71 24.95
N ASP A 337 -13.83 -2.47 26.05
CA ASP A 337 -13.73 -1.96 27.41
C ASP A 337 -12.25 -1.78 27.77
N TRP A 338 -11.73 -0.57 27.58
CA TRP A 338 -10.31 -0.28 27.71
C TRP A 338 -9.75 -0.53 29.10
N ARG A 339 -10.50 -0.20 30.17
CA ARG A 339 -10.03 -0.35 31.56
C ARG A 339 -9.74 -1.80 31.93
N ARG A 340 -10.39 -2.74 31.25
CA ARG A 340 -10.27 -4.19 31.47
C ARG A 340 -9.51 -4.90 30.36
N THR A 341 -9.09 -4.17 29.32
CA THR A 341 -8.38 -4.74 28.17
C THR A 341 -6.88 -4.66 28.39
N VAL A 342 -6.22 -5.81 28.32
CA VAL A 342 -4.77 -5.97 28.45
C VAL A 342 -4.08 -5.79 27.09
N ALA A 343 -4.62 -6.44 26.06
CA ALA A 343 -4.07 -6.40 24.72
C ALA A 343 -5.18 -6.29 23.68
N TYR A 344 -4.89 -5.64 22.56
CA TYR A 344 -5.85 -5.41 21.48
C TYR A 344 -5.13 -5.31 20.13
N SER A 345 -5.89 -5.48 19.05
CA SER A 345 -5.45 -5.29 17.68
C SER A 345 -6.30 -4.23 17.00
N GLU A 346 -5.71 -3.55 16.02
CA GLU A 346 -6.46 -2.68 15.09
C GLU A 346 -7.15 -3.48 13.98
N GLU A 347 -6.94 -4.80 13.94
CA GLU A 347 -7.49 -5.74 12.95
C GLU A 347 -7.25 -5.28 11.49
N LEU A 348 -6.00 -4.88 11.20
CA LEU A 348 -5.57 -4.56 9.85
C LEU A 348 -5.36 -5.86 9.06
N ASP A 349 -5.98 -5.95 7.87
CA ASP A 349 -6.02 -7.16 7.04
C ASP A 349 -4.65 -7.65 6.56
N TYR A 350 -3.64 -6.77 6.51
CA TYR A 350 -2.27 -7.07 6.01
C TYR A 350 -1.19 -6.89 7.08
N HIS A 351 -1.53 -6.37 8.26
CA HIS A 351 -0.61 -6.23 9.39
C HIS A 351 -1.34 -6.48 10.72
N PRO A 352 -1.55 -7.74 11.10
CA PRO A 352 -2.26 -8.10 12.33
C PRO A 352 -1.39 -7.83 13.57
N SER A 353 -1.20 -6.56 13.92
CA SER A 353 -0.42 -6.12 15.08
C SER A 353 -1.20 -6.25 16.39
N VAL A 354 -0.50 -6.56 17.48
CA VAL A 354 -1.08 -6.62 18.83
C VAL A 354 -0.40 -5.61 19.74
N TRP A 355 -1.21 -4.74 20.32
CA TRP A 355 -0.80 -3.68 21.23
C TRP A 355 -1.10 -4.06 22.67
N LEU A 356 -0.17 -3.75 23.58
CA LEU A 356 -0.41 -3.79 25.02
C LEU A 356 -0.99 -2.46 25.48
N ASN A 357 -2.11 -2.50 26.20
CA ASN A 357 -2.79 -1.33 26.75
C ASN A 357 -2.06 -0.84 28.01
N LEU A 358 -0.89 -0.22 27.80
CA LEU A 358 0.08 0.13 28.82
C LEU A 358 -0.28 1.41 29.55
N ARG A 359 -0.28 1.37 30.89
CA ARG A 359 -0.49 2.54 31.75
C ARG A 359 0.60 3.58 31.54
N GLY A 360 0.21 4.85 31.42
CA GLY A 360 1.12 5.96 31.14
C GLY A 360 1.46 6.15 29.66
N ARG A 361 1.14 5.17 28.79
CA ARG A 361 1.19 5.32 27.34
C ARG A 361 -0.20 5.51 26.74
N GLU A 362 -1.16 4.71 27.20
CA GLU A 362 -2.54 4.73 26.72
C GLU A 362 -3.50 5.39 27.72
N PRO A 363 -4.58 6.05 27.25
CA PRO A 363 -5.50 6.80 28.13
C PRO A 363 -6.07 5.99 29.29
N GLU A 364 -6.47 4.75 29.03
CA GLU A 364 -7.10 3.84 30.00
C GLU A 364 -6.26 2.56 30.14
N GLY A 365 -4.93 2.71 30.16
CA GLY A 365 -3.98 1.59 30.22
C GLY A 365 -4.16 0.67 31.43
N ALA A 366 -4.50 -0.59 31.17
CA ALA A 366 -4.69 -1.62 32.20
C ALA A 366 -3.38 -2.31 32.63
N VAL A 367 -2.34 -2.31 31.79
CA VAL A 367 -1.07 -3.01 32.04
C VAL A 367 -0.08 -2.09 32.74
N ALA A 368 0.45 -2.51 33.89
CA ALA A 368 1.49 -1.76 34.59
C ALA A 368 2.84 -1.84 33.82
N PRO A 369 3.68 -0.79 33.80
CA PRO A 369 4.98 -0.80 33.13
C PRO A 369 5.89 -1.98 33.53
N GLY A 370 5.96 -2.31 34.82
CA GLY A 370 6.73 -3.46 35.32
C GLY A 370 6.20 -4.83 34.88
N ALA A 371 4.95 -4.92 34.44
CA ALA A 371 4.34 -6.15 33.94
C ALA A 371 4.45 -6.30 32.41
N TYR A 372 5.11 -5.37 31.71
CA TYR A 372 5.15 -5.33 30.24
C TYR A 372 5.71 -6.64 29.64
N ALA A 373 6.89 -7.08 30.08
CA ALA A 373 7.55 -8.26 29.54
C ALA A 373 6.72 -9.53 29.77
N ALA A 374 6.27 -9.76 31.01
CA ALA A 374 5.43 -10.91 31.35
C ALA A 374 4.10 -10.91 30.58
N THR A 375 3.49 -9.73 30.39
CA THR A 375 2.25 -9.60 29.61
C THR A 375 2.48 -9.90 28.14
N ARG A 376 3.59 -9.45 27.55
CA ARG A 376 3.96 -9.76 26.17
C ARG A 376 4.08 -11.27 25.96
N GLU A 377 4.79 -11.97 26.84
CA GLU A 377 4.94 -13.44 26.76
C GLU A 377 3.58 -14.14 26.90
N ARG A 378 2.72 -13.69 27.82
CA ARG A 378 1.37 -14.24 27.98
C ARG A 378 0.52 -14.08 26.72
N VAL A 379 0.60 -12.92 26.06
CA VAL A 379 -0.10 -12.66 24.80
C VAL A 379 0.45 -13.55 23.68
N ALA A 380 1.78 -13.67 23.56
CA ALA A 380 2.41 -14.53 22.55
C ALA A 380 2.01 -16.00 22.73
N ALA A 381 2.04 -16.52 23.96
CA ALA A 381 1.60 -17.88 24.27
C ALA A 381 0.12 -18.12 23.94
N ALA A 382 -0.75 -17.14 24.22
CA ALA A 382 -2.18 -17.22 23.89
C ALA A 382 -2.45 -17.27 22.38
N LEU A 383 -1.64 -16.57 21.58
CA LEU A 383 -1.73 -16.62 20.11
C LEU A 383 -1.13 -17.92 19.54
N ALA A 384 -0.01 -18.40 20.07
CA ALA A 384 0.65 -19.63 19.63
C ALA A 384 -0.20 -20.90 19.84
N THR A 385 -1.15 -20.87 20.78
CA THR A 385 -2.11 -21.96 21.02
C THR A 385 -3.34 -21.89 20.12
N TRP A 386 -3.47 -20.89 19.26
CA TRP A 386 -4.65 -20.76 18.39
C TRP A 386 -4.63 -21.82 17.29
N ARG A 387 -5.72 -22.59 17.20
CA ARG A 387 -5.98 -23.58 16.14
C ARG A 387 -7.23 -23.21 15.34
N ASP A 388 -7.23 -23.56 14.06
CA ASP A 388 -8.42 -23.51 13.21
C ASP A 388 -9.34 -24.73 13.44
N GLU A 389 -10.46 -24.80 12.73
CA GLU A 389 -11.44 -25.90 12.87
C GLU A 389 -10.87 -27.28 12.50
N ALA A 390 -9.79 -27.32 11.72
CA ALA A 390 -9.09 -28.53 11.32
C ALA A 390 -7.92 -28.87 12.27
N GLY A 391 -7.74 -28.12 13.36
CA GLY A 391 -6.66 -28.32 14.33
C GLY A 391 -5.30 -27.79 13.88
N ARG A 392 -5.22 -27.02 12.80
CA ARG A 392 -3.96 -26.45 12.28
C ARG A 392 -3.61 -25.15 13.03
N PRO A 393 -2.32 -24.84 13.25
CA PRO A 393 -1.92 -23.57 13.88
C PRO A 393 -2.32 -22.37 13.02
N VAL A 394 -2.98 -21.38 13.63
CA VAL A 394 -3.34 -20.11 12.97
C VAL A 394 -2.16 -19.13 12.98
N VAL A 395 -1.37 -19.15 14.05
CA VAL A 395 -0.18 -18.31 14.22
C VAL A 395 1.05 -19.19 14.16
N GLU A 396 1.87 -19.02 13.13
CA GLU A 396 3.16 -19.70 13.00
C GLU A 396 4.21 -19.10 13.93
N ARG A 397 4.26 -17.75 14.00
CA ARG A 397 5.26 -17.02 14.78
C ARG A 397 4.72 -15.68 15.28
N VAL A 398 5.15 -15.31 16.48
CA VAL A 398 5.01 -13.96 17.05
C VAL A 398 6.42 -13.33 17.10
N TRP A 399 6.53 -12.08 16.67
CA TRP A 399 7.80 -11.36 16.52
C TRP A 399 8.03 -10.35 17.64
#